data_AF-A0A2G6GRP4-F1
#
_entry.id   AF-A0A2G6GRP4-F1
#
_cell.length_a   1.000
_cell.length_b   1.000
_cell.length_c   1.000
_cell.angle_alpha   90.00
_cell.angle_beta   90.00
_cell.angle_gamma   90.00
#
_symmetry.space_group_name_H-M   'P 1'
#
loop_
_entity.id
_entity.type
_entity.pdbx_description
1 polymer ?
#
loop_
_entity_poly.entity_id
_entity_poly.type
_entity_poly.pdbx_seq_one_letter_code
_entity_poly.pdbx_strand_id
1 'polypeptide(L)'
;MENSNKAMYLARIISGIVHPILIPTYAVFIIFHSQTYLDYTPARLMRGVYLIVAISTALLPLSVLPLLKLQKVIGNYDLLKRKERILPLL
;
A
#
# COMPACT_ATOMS: atom_id res chain seq x y z
N MET A 1 9.62 30.63 9.56
CA MET A 1 9.57 29.77 8.35
C MET A 1 10.03 28.34 8.62
N GLU A 2 10.93 28.07 9.58
CA GLU A 2 11.44 26.72 9.88
C GLU A 2 10.39 25.73 10.45
N ASN A 3 9.46 26.19 11.29
CA ASN A 3 8.41 25.33 11.86
C ASN A 3 7.43 24.78 10.81
N SER A 4 7.19 25.52 9.71
CA SER A 4 6.28 25.08 8.64
C SER A 4 6.83 23.86 7.91
N ASN A 5 8.14 23.88 7.62
CA ASN A 5 8.79 22.76 6.93
C ASN A 5 8.78 21.50 7.80
N LYS A 6 9.08 21.62 9.10
CA LYS A 6 9.02 20.48 10.05
C LYS A 6 7.61 19.87 10.10
N ALA A 7 6.57 20.71 10.15
CA ALA A 7 5.18 20.24 10.10
C ALA A 7 4.85 19.53 8.77
N MET A 8 5.31 20.06 7.63
CA MET A 8 5.09 19.44 6.31
C MET A 8 5.81 18.09 6.18
N TYR A 9 7.03 17.96 6.72
CA TYR A 9 7.74 16.68 6.77
C TYR A 9 7.00 15.65 7.63
N LEU A 10 6.52 16.04 8.81
CA LEU A 10 5.73 15.16 9.67
C LEU A 10 4.43 14.72 8.98
N ALA A 11 3.71 15.63 8.35
CA ALA A 11 2.49 15.32 7.61
C ALA A 11 2.76 14.28 6.51
N ARG A 12 3.85 14.42 5.75
CA ARG A 12 4.19 13.48 4.67
C ARG A 12 4.56 12.09 5.19
N ILE A 13 5.24 12.02 6.34
CA ILE A 13 5.56 10.76 7.01
C ILE A 13 4.28 10.08 7.52
N ILE A 14 3.42 10.82 8.23
CA ILE A 14 2.17 10.29 8.77
C ILE A 14 1.27 9.80 7.63
N SER A 15 1.11 10.59 6.57
CA SER A 15 0.34 10.17 5.38
C SER A 15 0.93 8.93 4.70
N GLY A 16 2.26 8.77 4.72
CA GLY A 16 2.92 7.56 4.22
C GLY A 16 2.62 6.33 5.06
N ILE A 17 2.65 6.46 6.39
CA ILE A 17 2.39 5.35 7.33
C ILE A 17 0.91 4.97 7.34
N VAL A 18 0.01 5.95 7.33
CA VAL A 18 -1.46 5.76 7.35
C VAL A 18 -2.00 5.50 5.95
N HIS A 19 -1.14 5.28 4.95
CA HIS A 19 -1.57 4.99 3.59
C HIS A 19 -2.43 3.71 3.56
N PRO A 20 -3.61 3.71 2.90
CA PRO A 20 -4.53 2.56 2.87
C PRO A 20 -3.88 1.24 2.43
N ILE A 21 -2.80 1.32 1.66
CA ILE A 21 -2.02 0.16 1.19
C ILE A 21 -1.30 -0.56 2.35
N LEU A 22 -0.88 0.16 3.39
CA LEU A 22 -0.15 -0.42 4.53
C LEU A 22 -1.08 -0.88 5.66
N ILE A 23 -2.29 -0.32 5.74
CA ILE A 23 -3.29 -0.67 6.76
C ILE A 23 -3.56 -2.18 6.85
N PRO A 24 -3.77 -2.93 5.75
CA PRO A 24 -4.01 -4.37 5.79
C PRO A 24 -2.84 -5.14 6.41
N THR A 25 -1.61 -4.73 6.11
CA THR A 25 -0.40 -5.34 6.68
C THR A 25 -0.33 -5.14 8.18
N TYR A 26 -0.64 -3.92 8.66
CA TYR A 26 -0.70 -3.62 10.10
C TYR A 26 -1.83 -4.38 10.80
N ALA A 27 -3.00 -4.50 10.17
CA ALA A 27 -4.12 -5.23 10.72
C ALA A 27 -3.77 -6.71 10.95
N VAL A 28 -3.15 -7.35 9.96
CA VAL A 28 -2.69 -8.75 10.05
C VAL A 28 -1.59 -8.89 11.11
N PHE A 29 -0.71 -7.90 11.23
CA PHE A 29 0.30 -7.88 12.29
C PHE A 29 -0.31 -7.87 13.68
N ILE A 30 -1.30 -7.00 13.91
CA ILE A 30 -2.02 -6.92 15.18
C ILE A 30 -2.76 -8.24 15.44
N ILE A 31 -3.43 -8.82 14.44
CA ILE A 31 -4.17 -10.08 14.60
C ILE A 31 -3.26 -11.20 15.11
N PHE A 32 -2.09 -11.39 14.48
CA PHE A 32 -1.18 -12.45 14.89
C PHE A 32 -0.50 -12.19 16.25
N HIS A 33 -0.47 -10.94 16.75
CA HIS A 33 0.12 -10.61 18.06
C HIS A 33 -0.93 -10.32 19.15
N SER A 34 -2.22 -10.49 18.85
CA SER A 34 -3.33 -10.18 19.76
C SER A 34 -3.70 -11.33 20.71
N GLN A 35 -2.86 -12.37 20.83
CA GLN A 35 -3.14 -13.59 21.62
C GLN A 35 -4.45 -14.29 21.22
N THR A 36 -4.90 -14.10 19.98
CA THR A 36 -6.06 -14.80 19.43
C THR A 36 -5.69 -16.24 19.07
N TYR A 37 -6.68 -17.08 18.75
CA TYR A 37 -6.44 -18.45 18.27
C TYR A 37 -5.47 -18.53 17.07
N LEU A 38 -5.35 -17.45 16.29
CA LEU A 38 -4.42 -17.35 15.17
C LEU A 38 -2.95 -17.17 15.60
N ASP A 39 -2.67 -16.81 16.85
CA ASP A 39 -1.32 -16.71 17.41
C ASP A 39 -0.67 -18.10 17.59
N TYR A 40 -1.47 -19.15 17.81
CA TYR A 40 -0.99 -20.54 17.86
C TYR A 40 -0.67 -21.15 16.48
N THR A 41 -0.82 -20.36 15.43
CA THR A 41 -0.55 -20.80 14.06
C THR A 41 0.95 -21.01 13.86
N PRO A 42 1.39 -22.09 13.18
CA PRO A 42 2.82 -22.27 12.89
C PRO A 42 3.39 -21.07 12.14
N ALA A 43 4.57 -20.60 12.57
CA ALA A 43 5.22 -19.38 12.05
C ALA A 43 5.41 -19.36 10.51
N ARG A 44 5.46 -20.54 9.89
CA ARG A 44 5.52 -20.68 8.42
C ARG A 44 4.25 -20.18 7.74
N LEU A 45 3.07 -20.48 8.31
CA LEU A 45 1.79 -20.05 7.76
C LEU A 45 1.56 -18.56 8.00
N MET A 46 1.94 -18.03 9.16
CA MET A 46 1.91 -16.58 9.44
C MET A 46 2.70 -15.79 8.39
N ARG A 47 3.95 -16.22 8.08
CA ARG A 47 4.77 -15.62 7.02
C ARG A 47 4.10 -15.68 5.65
N GLY A 48 3.45 -16.80 5.33
CA GLY A 48 2.67 -16.95 4.10
C GLY A 48 1.54 -15.93 4.00
N VAL A 49 0.76 -15.76 5.08
CA VAL A 49 -0.34 -14.79 5.14
C VAL A 49 0.18 -13.36 4.99
N TYR A 50 1.25 -12.98 5.69
CA TYR A 50 1.87 -11.66 5.53
C TYR A 50 2.28 -11.39 4.08
N LEU A 51 2.91 -12.37 3.41
CA LEU A 51 3.32 -12.24 2.01
C LEU A 51 2.12 -12.10 1.09
N ILE A 52 1.10 -12.95 1.24
CA ILE A 52 -0.11 -12.91 0.41
C ILE A 52 -0.82 -11.56 0.56
N VAL A 53 -0.97 -11.08 1.79
CA VAL A 53 -1.63 -9.78 2.06
C VAL A 53 -0.80 -8.65 1.46
N ALA A 54 0.50 -8.58 1.75
CA ALA A 54 1.36 -7.53 1.19
C ALA A 54 1.39 -7.55 -0.35
N ILE A 55 1.41 -8.73 -0.96
CA ILE A 55 1.39 -8.87 -2.41
C ILE A 55 0.05 -8.40 -2.98
N SER A 56 -1.07 -8.87 -2.42
CA SER A 56 -2.40 -8.56 -2.94
C SER A 56 -2.82 -7.11 -2.72
N THR A 57 -2.47 -6.50 -1.59
CA THR A 57 -2.91 -5.14 -1.25
C THR A 57 -1.95 -4.04 -1.68
N ALA A 58 -0.66 -4.35 -1.86
CA ALA A 58 0.34 -3.38 -2.28
C ALA A 58 0.98 -3.75 -3.62
N LEU A 59 1.57 -4.94 -3.72
CA LEU A 59 2.41 -5.27 -4.87
C LEU A 59 1.60 -5.37 -6.17
N LEU A 60 0.42 -5.98 -6.12
CA LEU A 60 -0.47 -6.17 -7.27
C LEU A 60 -0.96 -4.83 -7.84
N PRO A 61 -1.59 -3.93 -7.05
CA PRO A 61 -1.99 -2.61 -7.58
C PRO A 61 -0.79 -1.78 -8.05
N LEU A 62 0.35 -1.84 -7.35
CA LEU A 62 1.57 -1.14 -7.79
C LEU A 62 2.15 -1.72 -9.09
N SER A 63 2.07 -3.03 -9.30
CA SER A 63 2.57 -3.71 -10.50
C SER A 63 1.70 -3.45 -11.73
N VAL A 64 0.43 -3.10 -11.54
CA VAL A 64 -0.48 -2.71 -12.63
C VAL A 64 -0.03 -1.37 -13.26
N LEU A 65 0.55 -0.46 -12.49
CA LEU A 65 1.03 0.84 -13.00
C LEU A 65 2.09 0.74 -14.12
N PRO A 66 3.22 0.02 -13.94
CA PRO A 66 4.20 -0.17 -15.02
C PRO A 66 3.62 -0.98 -16.19
N LEU A 67 2.76 -1.97 -15.92
CA LEU A 67 2.10 -2.75 -16.98
C LEU A 67 1.25 -1.86 -17.90
N LEU A 68 0.49 -0.94 -17.33
CA LEU A 68 -0.34 -0.01 -18.11
C LEU A 68 0.48 1.05 -18.85
N LYS A 69 1.63 1.46 -18.29
CA LYS A 69 2.61 2.30 -19.00
C LYS A 69 3.20 1.58 -20.21
N LEU A 70 3.55 0.30 -20.08
CA LEU A 70 4.02 -0.54 -21.20
C LEU A 70 2.96 -0.67 -22.30
N GLN A 71 1.69 -0.81 -21.91
CA GLN A 71 0.55 -0.85 -22.83
C GLN A 71 0.17 0.52 -23.42
N LYS A 72 0.89 1.61 -23.07
CA LYS A 72 0.62 3.00 -23.49
C LYS A 72 -0.79 3.49 -23.14
N VAL A 73 -1.45 2.85 -22.18
CA VAL A 73 -2.77 3.26 -21.68
C VAL A 73 -2.64 4.53 -20.83
N ILE A 74 -1.48 4.70 -20.18
CA ILE A 74 -1.14 5.85 -19.36
C ILE A 74 0.12 6.51 -19.92
N GLY A 75 0.07 7.80 -20.25
CA GLY A 75 1.21 8.54 -20.77
C GLY A 75 2.23 8.90 -19.69
N ASN A 76 1.76 9.26 -18.49
CA ASN A 76 2.59 9.67 -17.34
C ASN A 76 2.01 9.13 -16.02
N TYR A 77 2.85 8.86 -15.03
CA TYR A 77 2.41 8.38 -13.71
C TYR A 77 1.50 9.37 -12.96
N ASP A 78 1.49 10.65 -13.36
CA ASP A 78 0.61 11.67 -12.80
C ASP A 78 -0.84 11.63 -13.35
N LEU A 79 -1.17 10.72 -14.29
CA LEU A 79 -2.53 10.51 -14.82
C LEU A 79 -3.26 11.82 -15.25
N LEU A 80 -2.50 12.82 -15.73
CA LEU A 80 -2.98 14.19 -15.95
C LEU A 80 -4.00 14.31 -17.10
N LYS A 81 -4.05 13.35 -18.01
CA LYS A 81 -4.97 13.38 -19.15
C LYS A 81 -6.31 12.76 -18.77
N ARG A 82 -7.40 13.51 -18.96
CA ARG A 82 -8.80 13.09 -18.68
C ARG A 82 -9.19 11.76 -19.33
N LYS A 83 -8.57 11.40 -20.46
CA LYS A 83 -8.76 10.12 -21.18
C LYS A 83 -8.13 8.91 -20.48
N GLU A 84 -7.23 9.12 -19.52
CA GLU A 84 -6.52 8.06 -18.78
C GLU A 84 -7.24 7.71 -17.47
N ARG A 85 -8.25 8.51 -17.08
CA ARG A 85 -9.08 8.34 -15.86
C ARG A 85 -10.20 7.30 -15.99
N ILE A 86 -10.25 6.54 -17.09
CA ILE A 86 -11.24 5.47 -17.28
C ILE A 86 -10.96 4.32 -16.31
N LEU A 87 -9.68 4.14 -15.95
CA LEU A 87 -9.24 3.27 -14.87
C LEU A 87 -8.95 4.14 -13.63
N PRO A 88 -9.83 4.12 -12.60
CA PRO A 88 -9.54 4.79 -11.33
C PRO A 88 -8.50 3.94 -10.59
N LEU A 89 -7.24 4.10 -10.98
CA LEU A 89 -6.13 3.44 -10.32
C LEU A 89 -5.67 4.33 -9.18
N LEU A 90 -6.45 4.20 -8.08
CA LEU A 90 -6.29 4.83 -6.77
C LEU A 90 -6.64 6.33 -6.72
#